data_AF-A0A7X4YCI6-F1
#
_entry.id   AF-A0A7X4YCI6-F1
#
_cell.length_a   1.000
_cell.length_b   1.000
_cell.length_c   1.000
_cell.angle_alpha   90.00
_cell.angle_beta   90.00
_cell.angle_gamma   90.00
#
_symmetry.space_group_name_H-M   'P 1'
#
loop_
_entity.id
_entity.type
_entity.pdbx_description
1 polymer ?
#
loop_
_entity_poly.entity_id
_entity_poly.type
_entity_poly.pdbx_seq_one_letter_code
_entity_poly.pdbx_strand_id
1 'polypeptide(L)'
;MEDVSQAPRPPATWRSLLFIPQFAFANAARLPADCFIVDLQDAVPLAAKAAARAGLVEALKAGTFAGRPVVVRINEAARPELLDADLEACIGLPGLTALMPTMTTCPEDLDALHERIRLLEEARGLPRGHTRFLPLIETPAALLEVGRLAVSGGGRPLGLMLGHGDLFRLTGALPHAELTLAHPRSMVVMAARAAGIEPFDTPYTNVGDRIGLEQHAAQGHVHGFTGKCCLHPDQLDTVNRCMTPTASELAWARKVTQAQGQGALATLTRKVPGLTASGAGGAAETEGMAVVDGVLVGPPHLKAAHRMLALCPPAVLAMEAEPRVRGRRVSHALHRPPSPDDVLPNPYEMTATAGMRDLWVQCFYSHDRVVTSAPFAARLGLSGPDAPPLPFMMGLYLACSMSSTHGAIYHLGFRDARQLAPLRVGDTFRQEIQVRSVRNTGDGKRAVVTTHRRMLRVGDDVPVLRTSRRPRSWRTRSCPGRCSTSWGSGPPPTTRSAGSTGSRHWRAAWCVWPRGASCDSRADRGSPGLPESEGRGNACRDRAQLFWRVSIEGQ
;
A
#
# COMPACT_ATOMS: atom_id res chain seq x y z
N MET A 1 -3.67 -19.36 -40.21
CA MET A 1 -3.23 -19.07 -38.83
C MET A 1 -3.72 -20.21 -37.97
N GLU A 2 -2.82 -20.98 -37.38
CA GLU A 2 -3.18 -21.87 -36.28
C GLU A 2 -3.42 -21.04 -35.02
N ASP A 3 -4.21 -21.55 -34.08
CA ASP A 3 -4.71 -20.76 -32.96
C ASP A 3 -3.66 -20.58 -31.85
N VAL A 4 -3.13 -19.35 -31.75
CA VAL A 4 -2.15 -18.95 -30.74
C VAL A 4 -2.78 -18.81 -29.34
N SER A 5 -4.11 -18.96 -29.19
CA SER A 5 -4.78 -18.96 -27.87
C SER A 5 -4.26 -20.03 -26.90
N GLN A 6 -3.60 -21.08 -27.41
CA GLN A 6 -2.96 -22.13 -26.62
C GLN A 6 -1.53 -21.79 -26.15
N ALA A 7 -1.05 -20.57 -26.35
CA ALA A 7 0.21 -20.12 -25.75
C ALA A 7 0.16 -20.31 -24.22
N PRO A 8 1.13 -21.01 -23.61
CA PRO A 8 1.13 -21.22 -22.17
C PRO A 8 1.32 -19.88 -21.47
N ARG A 9 0.27 -19.40 -20.78
CA ARG A 9 0.35 -18.21 -19.94
C ARG A 9 1.52 -18.37 -18.97
N PRO A 10 2.33 -17.33 -18.70
CA PRO A 10 3.27 -17.40 -17.59
C PRO A 10 2.50 -17.71 -16.31
N PRO A 11 3.08 -18.50 -15.38
CA PRO A 11 2.38 -18.84 -14.15
C PRO A 11 2.03 -17.56 -13.40
N ALA A 12 0.79 -17.46 -12.92
CA ALA A 12 0.20 -16.26 -12.32
C ALA A 12 0.74 -15.99 -10.89
N THR A 13 2.06 -16.05 -10.73
CA THR A 13 2.76 -16.12 -9.44
C THR A 13 4.02 -15.26 -9.39
N TRP A 14 4.42 -14.61 -10.50
CA TRP A 14 5.61 -13.75 -10.57
C TRP A 14 5.34 -12.39 -9.92
N ARG A 15 5.26 -12.33 -8.58
CA ARG A 15 4.98 -11.09 -7.84
C ARG A 15 6.19 -10.18 -7.79
N SER A 16 7.38 -10.78 -7.70
CA SER A 16 8.69 -10.11 -7.75
C SER A 16 9.55 -10.61 -8.91
N LEU A 17 10.15 -9.65 -9.64
CA LEU A 17 11.13 -9.91 -10.70
C LEU A 17 12.43 -9.18 -10.31
N LEU A 18 13.45 -9.90 -9.85
CA LEU A 18 14.68 -9.30 -9.34
C LEU A 18 15.75 -9.17 -10.42
N PHE A 19 16.19 -7.95 -10.73
CA PHE A 19 17.48 -7.75 -11.39
C PHE A 19 18.60 -8.25 -10.48
N ILE A 20 19.35 -9.24 -10.94
CA ILE A 20 20.50 -9.82 -10.23
C ILE A 20 21.79 -9.52 -11.01
N PRO A 21 22.86 -9.02 -10.37
CA PRO A 21 24.12 -8.76 -11.05
C PRO A 21 24.68 -10.02 -11.69
N GLN A 22 25.13 -9.89 -12.94
CA GLN A 22 25.59 -10.93 -13.85
C GLN A 22 26.84 -11.73 -13.39
N PHE A 23 27.35 -11.44 -12.19
CA PHE A 23 28.47 -12.12 -11.53
C PHE A 23 28.14 -12.58 -10.09
N ALA A 24 26.89 -12.40 -9.62
CA ALA A 24 26.50 -12.57 -8.22
C ALA A 24 25.50 -13.72 -7.97
N PHE A 25 25.39 -14.67 -8.90
CA PHE A 25 24.33 -15.69 -8.89
C PHE A 25 24.35 -16.66 -7.70
N ALA A 26 25.48 -16.85 -7.01
CA ALA A 26 25.64 -17.89 -5.98
C ALA A 26 24.60 -17.85 -4.84
N ASN A 27 24.05 -16.67 -4.52
CA ASN A 27 23.00 -16.53 -3.51
C ASN A 27 21.57 -16.57 -4.08
N ALA A 28 21.38 -16.62 -5.40
CA ALA A 28 20.06 -16.62 -6.05
C ALA A 28 19.15 -17.73 -5.50
N ALA A 29 19.70 -18.93 -5.26
CA ALA A 29 19.04 -20.06 -4.63
C ALA A 29 18.28 -19.73 -3.32
N ARG A 30 18.71 -18.71 -2.58
CA ARG A 30 18.18 -18.34 -1.25
C ARG A 30 17.25 -17.13 -1.25
N LEU A 31 17.19 -16.37 -2.35
CA LEU A 31 16.39 -15.14 -2.42
C LEU A 31 14.90 -15.42 -2.69
N PRO A 32 13.95 -14.79 -1.99
CA PRO A 32 12.51 -14.98 -2.20
C PRO A 32 11.98 -14.22 -3.44
N ALA A 33 12.73 -14.24 -4.55
CA ALA A 33 12.28 -13.72 -5.84
C ALA A 33 11.50 -14.82 -6.59
N ASP A 34 10.34 -14.47 -7.14
CA ASP A 34 9.55 -15.42 -7.96
C ASP A 34 10.15 -15.60 -9.37
N CYS A 35 10.85 -14.58 -9.88
CA CYS A 35 11.60 -14.58 -11.13
C CYS A 35 12.88 -13.76 -10.99
N PHE A 36 13.92 -14.12 -11.74
CA PHE A 36 15.16 -13.34 -11.87
C PHE A 36 15.25 -12.68 -13.24
N ILE A 37 15.85 -11.49 -13.30
CA ILE A 37 16.27 -10.82 -14.54
C ILE A 37 17.80 -10.73 -14.50
N VAL A 38 18.48 -11.35 -15.46
CA VAL A 38 19.93 -11.18 -15.65
C VAL A 38 20.15 -10.14 -16.74
N ASP A 39 20.96 -9.13 -16.46
CA ASP A 39 21.26 -8.09 -17.44
C ASP A 39 22.50 -8.43 -18.28
N LEU A 40 22.38 -8.31 -19.61
CA LEU A 40 23.49 -8.28 -20.57
C LEU A 40 23.66 -6.91 -21.23
N GLN A 41 22.74 -5.96 -20.96
CA GLN A 41 22.68 -4.61 -21.52
C GLN A 41 23.46 -3.60 -20.63
N ASP A 42 22.80 -2.61 -20.02
CA ASP A 42 23.47 -1.39 -19.53
C ASP A 42 24.28 -1.59 -18.24
N ALA A 43 23.88 -2.53 -17.37
CA ALA A 43 24.65 -2.86 -16.16
C ALA A 43 25.92 -3.68 -16.45
N VAL A 44 26.23 -3.93 -17.73
CA VAL A 44 27.40 -4.70 -18.17
C VAL A 44 28.34 -3.83 -19.01
N PRO A 45 29.51 -3.42 -18.47
CA PRO A 45 30.55 -2.76 -19.25
C PRO A 45 30.94 -3.57 -20.49
N LEU A 46 31.24 -2.90 -21.61
CA LEU A 46 31.49 -3.55 -22.91
C LEU A 46 32.49 -4.72 -22.84
N ALA A 47 33.64 -4.51 -22.20
CA ALA A 47 34.67 -5.53 -22.01
C ALA A 47 34.22 -6.74 -21.15
N ALA A 48 33.18 -6.57 -20.33
CA ALA A 48 32.65 -7.61 -19.45
C ALA A 48 31.50 -8.43 -20.07
N LYS A 49 30.92 -8.00 -21.22
CA LYS A 49 29.74 -8.67 -21.84
C LYS A 49 30.01 -10.12 -22.23
N ALA A 50 31.21 -10.44 -22.72
CA ALA A 50 31.59 -11.83 -23.03
C ALA A 50 31.65 -12.71 -21.76
N ALA A 51 32.24 -12.19 -20.68
CA ALA A 51 32.30 -12.89 -19.39
C ALA A 51 30.92 -13.04 -18.73
N ALA A 52 30.05 -12.03 -18.87
CA ALA A 52 28.67 -12.09 -18.37
C ALA A 52 27.85 -13.19 -19.07
N ARG A 53 27.96 -13.30 -20.40
CA ARG A 53 27.33 -14.39 -21.16
C ARG A 53 27.85 -15.77 -20.74
N ALA A 54 29.16 -15.93 -20.58
CA ALA A 54 29.74 -17.19 -20.10
C ALA A 54 29.25 -17.55 -18.68
N GLY A 55 29.24 -16.58 -17.76
CA GLY A 55 28.75 -16.77 -16.39
C GLY A 55 27.26 -17.14 -16.33
N LEU A 56 26.42 -16.52 -17.17
CA LEU A 56 25.01 -16.86 -17.32
C LEU A 56 24.81 -18.32 -17.80
N VAL A 57 25.55 -18.72 -18.84
CA VAL A 57 25.50 -20.07 -19.41
C VAL A 57 25.85 -21.13 -18.36
N GLU A 58 26.94 -20.95 -17.62
CA GLU A 58 27.36 -21.90 -16.59
C GLU A 58 26.42 -21.89 -15.37
N ALA A 59 25.92 -20.73 -14.94
CA ALA A 59 24.98 -20.63 -13.81
C ALA A 59 23.63 -21.32 -14.10
N LEU A 60 23.15 -21.23 -15.35
CA LEU A 60 21.93 -21.91 -15.79
C LEU A 60 22.14 -23.43 -15.92
N LYS A 61 23.23 -23.89 -16.55
CA LYS A 61 23.60 -25.32 -16.58
C LYS A 61 23.73 -25.93 -15.19
N ALA A 62 24.34 -25.20 -14.25
CA ALA A 62 24.51 -25.62 -12.86
C ALA A 62 23.22 -25.54 -12.02
N GLY A 63 22.09 -25.11 -12.59
CA GLY A 63 20.81 -25.01 -11.88
C GLY A 63 20.79 -23.98 -10.76
N THR A 64 21.66 -22.96 -10.81
CA THR A 64 21.91 -22.00 -9.71
C THR A 64 20.65 -21.25 -9.25
N PHE A 65 19.69 -21.08 -10.16
CA PHE A 65 18.39 -20.45 -9.89
C PHE A 65 17.35 -21.41 -9.27
N ALA A 66 17.71 -22.65 -8.97
CA ALA A 66 16.87 -23.65 -8.30
C ALA A 66 15.48 -23.82 -8.96
N GLY A 67 15.45 -23.89 -10.29
CA GLY A 67 14.23 -24.07 -11.09
C GLY A 67 13.28 -22.86 -11.16
N ARG A 68 13.62 -21.71 -10.54
CA ARG A 68 12.83 -20.48 -10.70
C ARG A 68 13.12 -19.81 -12.05
N PRO A 69 12.12 -19.17 -12.67
CA PRO A 69 12.26 -18.48 -13.94
C PRO A 69 13.40 -17.47 -14.01
N VAL A 70 14.03 -17.44 -15.18
CA VAL A 70 15.12 -16.53 -15.54
C VAL A 70 14.78 -15.83 -16.84
N VAL A 71 14.72 -14.50 -16.78
CA VAL A 71 14.62 -13.63 -17.95
C VAL A 71 16.00 -13.00 -18.20
N VAL A 72 16.40 -12.87 -19.46
CA VAL A 72 17.67 -12.24 -19.83
C VAL A 72 17.41 -10.94 -20.60
N ARG A 73 17.86 -9.80 -20.07
CA ARG A 73 17.78 -8.50 -20.75
C ARG A 73 18.93 -8.41 -21.74
N ILE A 74 18.59 -8.48 -23.03
CA ILE A 74 19.55 -8.53 -24.14
C ILE A 74 19.93 -7.14 -24.63
N ASN A 75 21.00 -7.03 -25.40
CA ASN A 75 21.39 -5.78 -26.06
C ASN A 75 20.40 -5.39 -27.17
N GLU A 76 20.21 -4.09 -27.34
CA GLU A 76 19.28 -3.46 -28.31
C GLU A 76 19.57 -3.83 -29.77
N ALA A 77 18.55 -3.75 -30.65
CA ALA A 77 18.70 -4.02 -32.09
C ALA A 77 19.70 -3.07 -32.79
N ALA A 78 19.90 -1.86 -32.26
CA ALA A 78 20.91 -0.91 -32.72
C ALA A 78 22.37 -1.37 -32.43
N ARG A 79 22.56 -2.49 -31.71
CA ARG A 79 23.84 -3.15 -31.46
C ARG A 79 23.81 -4.57 -32.02
N PRO A 80 23.79 -4.77 -33.36
CA PRO A 80 23.55 -6.07 -33.97
C PRO A 80 24.51 -7.15 -33.48
N GLU A 81 25.83 -6.88 -33.43
CA GLU A 81 26.84 -7.81 -32.88
C GLU A 81 26.62 -8.12 -31.39
N LEU A 82 26.18 -7.11 -30.62
CA LEU A 82 25.71 -7.21 -29.24
C LEU A 82 24.62 -8.28 -29.10
N LEU A 83 23.56 -8.09 -29.88
CA LEU A 83 22.37 -8.91 -29.93
C LEU A 83 22.67 -10.33 -30.44
N ASP A 84 23.43 -10.49 -31.53
CA ASP A 84 23.85 -11.83 -32.03
C ASP A 84 24.55 -12.64 -30.96
N ALA A 85 25.53 -12.05 -30.27
CA ALA A 85 26.27 -12.74 -29.24
C ALA A 85 25.41 -13.10 -28.00
N ASP A 86 24.38 -12.30 -27.68
CA ASP A 86 23.39 -12.65 -26.65
C ASP A 86 22.45 -13.77 -27.11
N LEU A 87 21.93 -13.71 -28.33
CA LEU A 87 21.04 -14.72 -28.90
C LEU A 87 21.73 -16.09 -28.98
N GLU A 88 22.96 -16.15 -29.49
CA GLU A 88 23.70 -17.40 -29.62
C GLU A 88 24.05 -18.05 -28.27
N ALA A 89 24.26 -17.25 -27.23
CA ALA A 89 24.46 -17.72 -25.86
C ALA A 89 23.15 -18.19 -25.18
N CYS A 90 22.00 -17.66 -25.58
CA CYS A 90 20.72 -17.87 -24.87
C CYS A 90 19.77 -18.88 -25.53
N ILE A 91 19.70 -18.95 -26.86
CA ILE A 91 18.67 -19.76 -27.55
C ILE A 91 18.91 -21.26 -27.31
N GLY A 92 17.94 -21.94 -26.69
CA GLY A 92 18.07 -23.36 -26.32
C GLY A 92 18.84 -23.62 -25.02
N LEU A 93 19.28 -22.58 -24.30
CA LEU A 93 19.96 -22.72 -23.00
C LEU A 93 18.98 -23.25 -21.93
N PRO A 94 19.22 -24.43 -21.31
CA PRO A 94 18.29 -24.99 -20.33
C PRO A 94 18.08 -24.07 -19.12
N GLY A 95 16.83 -23.92 -18.68
CA GLY A 95 16.44 -23.06 -17.56
C GLY A 95 16.22 -21.58 -17.91
N LEU A 96 16.60 -21.12 -19.10
CA LEU A 96 16.14 -19.83 -19.62
C LEU A 96 14.62 -19.86 -19.81
N THR A 97 13.93 -18.81 -19.36
CA THR A 97 12.47 -18.69 -19.51
C THR A 97 12.07 -17.71 -20.61
N ALA A 98 12.71 -16.54 -20.69
CA ALA A 98 12.44 -15.57 -21.73
C ALA A 98 13.62 -14.62 -21.98
N LEU A 99 13.62 -13.98 -23.14
CA LEU A 99 14.42 -12.79 -23.42
C LEU A 99 13.59 -11.53 -23.15
N MET A 100 14.22 -10.51 -22.62
CA MET A 100 13.65 -9.17 -22.50
C MET A 100 14.29 -8.28 -23.57
N PRO A 101 13.65 -8.12 -24.75
CA PRO A 101 14.06 -7.12 -25.71
C PRO A 101 13.76 -5.71 -25.17
N THR A 102 14.66 -4.79 -25.49
CA THR A 102 14.74 -3.43 -24.94
C THR A 102 14.88 -2.41 -26.05
N MET A 103 14.65 -1.14 -25.70
CA MET A 103 14.70 0.02 -26.62
C MET A 103 13.83 -0.13 -27.88
N THR A 104 12.84 -1.02 -27.85
CA THR A 104 11.83 -1.20 -28.88
C THR A 104 11.08 0.11 -29.13
N THR A 105 10.70 0.37 -30.37
CA THR A 105 10.00 1.59 -30.79
C THR A 105 8.71 1.30 -31.54
N CYS A 106 8.67 0.26 -32.37
CA CYS A 106 7.48 -0.15 -33.11
C CYS A 106 7.28 -1.68 -33.07
N PRO A 107 6.09 -2.19 -33.39
CA PRO A 107 5.80 -3.63 -33.36
C PRO A 107 6.69 -4.47 -34.30
N GLU A 108 7.11 -3.86 -35.42
CA GLU A 108 7.94 -4.48 -36.45
C GLU A 108 9.36 -4.83 -35.94
N ASP A 109 9.89 -4.09 -34.95
CA ASP A 109 11.14 -4.43 -34.24
C ASP A 109 11.05 -5.85 -33.62
N LEU A 110 9.89 -6.15 -33.02
CA LEU A 110 9.64 -7.39 -32.29
C LEU A 110 9.33 -8.57 -33.22
N ASP A 111 8.70 -8.30 -34.38
CA ASP A 111 8.47 -9.29 -35.43
C ASP A 111 9.76 -9.62 -36.21
N ALA A 112 10.64 -8.64 -36.44
CA ALA A 112 11.99 -8.90 -36.98
C ALA A 112 12.81 -9.78 -36.03
N LEU A 113 12.72 -9.53 -34.71
CA LEU A 113 13.35 -10.38 -33.70
C LEU A 113 12.70 -11.78 -33.63
N HIS A 114 11.38 -11.91 -33.85
CA HIS A 114 10.72 -13.21 -33.93
C HIS A 114 11.30 -14.09 -35.03
N GLU A 115 11.45 -13.57 -36.25
CA GLU A 115 11.95 -14.33 -37.39
C GLU A 115 13.44 -14.66 -37.25
N ARG A 116 14.27 -13.74 -36.76
CA ARG A 116 15.68 -14.01 -36.44
C ARG A 116 15.81 -15.19 -35.48
N ILE A 117 15.03 -15.20 -34.40
CA ILE A 117 15.04 -16.28 -33.40
C ILE A 117 14.37 -17.55 -33.94
N ARG A 118 13.39 -17.45 -34.84
CA ARG A 118 12.76 -18.62 -35.48
C ARG A 118 13.78 -19.38 -36.35
N LEU A 119 14.61 -18.67 -37.11
CA LEU A 119 15.68 -19.27 -37.92
C LEU A 119 16.75 -19.94 -37.03
N LEU A 120 17.11 -19.32 -35.90
CA LEU A 120 18.06 -19.91 -34.94
C LEU A 120 17.47 -21.11 -34.18
N GLU A 121 16.15 -21.11 -33.90
CA GLU A 121 15.45 -22.28 -33.37
C GLU A 121 15.43 -23.44 -34.38
N GLU A 122 15.08 -23.14 -35.64
CA GLU A 122 15.06 -24.11 -36.75
C GLU A 122 16.46 -24.73 -36.98
N ALA A 123 17.50 -23.90 -37.03
CA ALA A 123 18.89 -24.36 -37.16
C ALA A 123 19.42 -25.16 -35.96
N ARG A 124 18.86 -24.94 -34.75
CA ARG A 124 19.19 -25.66 -33.51
C ARG A 124 18.25 -26.84 -33.23
N GLY A 125 17.30 -27.15 -34.13
CA GLY A 125 16.33 -28.25 -33.95
C GLY A 125 15.32 -28.03 -32.82
N LEU A 126 15.11 -26.78 -32.40
CA LEU A 126 14.20 -26.42 -31.32
C LEU A 126 12.75 -26.24 -31.83
N PRO A 127 11.72 -26.53 -31.01
CA PRO A 127 10.33 -26.25 -31.36
C PRO A 127 10.11 -24.76 -31.68
N ARG A 128 9.30 -24.44 -32.71
CA ARG A 128 8.95 -23.06 -33.04
C ARG A 128 8.32 -22.37 -31.83
N GLY A 129 8.90 -21.24 -31.41
CA GLY A 129 8.40 -20.51 -30.23
C GLY A 129 8.87 -21.10 -28.90
N HIS A 130 9.92 -21.92 -28.89
CA HIS A 130 10.63 -22.34 -27.68
C HIS A 130 11.04 -21.12 -26.83
N THR A 131 11.65 -20.13 -27.47
CA THR A 131 12.21 -18.92 -26.86
C THR A 131 11.12 -17.84 -26.75
N ARG A 132 10.82 -17.42 -25.53
CA ARG A 132 9.73 -16.49 -25.20
C ARG A 132 10.24 -15.08 -24.94
N PHE A 133 9.34 -14.11 -24.94
CA PHE A 133 9.64 -12.69 -24.71
C PHE A 133 8.97 -12.13 -23.44
N LEU A 134 9.64 -11.17 -22.82
CA LEU A 134 9.07 -10.20 -21.89
C LEU A 134 9.53 -8.80 -22.32
N PRO A 135 8.90 -8.18 -23.35
CA PRO A 135 9.34 -6.88 -23.88
C PRO A 135 9.28 -5.76 -22.85
N LEU A 136 10.31 -4.90 -22.86
CA LEU A 136 10.43 -3.75 -21.98
C LEU A 136 9.88 -2.49 -22.68
N ILE A 137 8.71 -2.05 -22.23
CA ILE A 137 8.03 -0.85 -22.73
C ILE A 137 8.63 0.37 -22.03
N GLU A 138 9.71 0.90 -22.60
CA GLU A 138 10.53 1.98 -22.02
C GLU A 138 10.76 3.17 -22.94
N THR A 139 10.23 3.17 -24.16
CA THR A 139 10.27 4.34 -25.06
C THR A 139 8.88 4.97 -25.19
N PRO A 140 8.77 6.30 -25.43
CA PRO A 140 7.48 6.93 -25.72
C PRO A 140 6.78 6.33 -26.93
N ALA A 141 7.54 5.92 -27.96
CA ALA A 141 7.01 5.25 -29.15
C ALA A 141 6.38 3.89 -28.80
N ALA A 142 7.11 3.04 -28.06
CA ALA A 142 6.58 1.75 -27.62
C ALA A 142 5.38 1.88 -26.67
N LEU A 143 5.26 2.99 -25.92
CA LEU A 143 4.10 3.23 -25.07
C LEU A 143 2.84 3.64 -25.87
N LEU A 144 3.01 4.34 -27.00
CA LEU A 144 1.92 4.65 -27.92
C LEU A 144 1.50 3.40 -28.72
N GLU A 145 2.48 2.65 -29.22
CA GLU A 145 2.27 1.40 -29.99
C GLU A 145 1.98 0.16 -29.12
N VAL A 146 1.88 0.32 -27.79
CA VAL A 146 1.86 -0.79 -26.82
C VAL A 146 0.78 -1.84 -27.09
N GLY A 147 -0.37 -1.42 -27.64
CA GLY A 147 -1.48 -2.32 -28.02
C GLY A 147 -1.14 -3.24 -29.20
N ARG A 148 -0.32 -2.80 -30.15
CA ARG A 148 0.18 -3.63 -31.26
C ARG A 148 1.39 -4.47 -30.81
N LEU A 149 2.29 -3.88 -30.03
CA LEU A 149 3.44 -4.58 -29.43
C LEU A 149 3.03 -5.77 -28.54
N ALA A 150 1.86 -5.71 -27.91
CA ALA A 150 1.30 -6.81 -27.11
C ALA A 150 0.96 -8.07 -27.92
N VAL A 151 0.77 -7.96 -29.24
CA VAL A 151 0.39 -9.09 -30.13
C VAL A 151 1.44 -9.43 -31.20
N SER A 152 2.42 -8.56 -31.44
CA SER A 152 3.62 -8.84 -32.25
C SER A 152 4.60 -9.79 -31.56
N GLY A 153 5.70 -10.12 -32.23
CA GLY A 153 6.65 -11.14 -31.81
C GLY A 153 6.13 -12.56 -32.05
N GLY A 154 5.13 -12.72 -32.93
CA GLY A 154 4.53 -14.01 -33.31
C GLY A 154 4.20 -14.96 -32.14
N GLY A 155 3.54 -14.46 -31.11
CA GLY A 155 3.11 -15.27 -29.95
C GLY A 155 4.23 -15.65 -28.96
N ARG A 156 5.43 -15.06 -29.09
CA ARG A 156 6.52 -15.21 -28.10
C ARG A 156 6.28 -14.42 -26.80
N PRO A 157 5.62 -13.24 -26.76
CA PRO A 157 5.39 -12.53 -25.51
C PRO A 157 4.59 -13.32 -24.47
N LEU A 158 5.14 -13.42 -23.25
CA LEU A 158 4.45 -13.91 -22.06
C LEU A 158 3.70 -12.79 -21.33
N GLY A 159 4.16 -11.55 -21.54
CA GLY A 159 3.80 -10.38 -20.77
C GLY A 159 4.53 -9.14 -21.26
N LEU A 160 4.20 -7.99 -20.68
CA LEU A 160 4.85 -6.72 -20.93
C LEU A 160 5.37 -6.13 -19.62
N MET A 161 6.59 -5.58 -19.62
CA MET A 161 7.13 -4.87 -18.46
C MET A 161 7.22 -3.37 -18.75
N LEU A 162 6.78 -2.52 -17.82
CA LEU A 162 6.96 -1.08 -17.92
C LEU A 162 8.39 -0.70 -17.49
N GLY A 163 9.13 0.04 -18.32
CA GLY A 163 10.47 0.54 -18.01
C GLY A 163 10.48 2.06 -17.82
N HIS A 164 10.46 2.53 -16.57
CA HIS A 164 10.40 3.97 -16.28
C HIS A 164 11.71 4.73 -16.55
N GLY A 165 12.85 4.03 -16.65
CA GLY A 165 14.18 4.65 -16.70
C GLY A 165 14.34 5.52 -17.93
N ASP A 166 14.42 4.86 -19.09
CA ASP A 166 14.53 5.53 -20.37
C ASP A 166 13.26 6.28 -20.76
N LEU A 167 12.08 5.84 -20.33
CA LEU A 167 10.82 6.54 -20.60
C LEU A 167 10.85 7.96 -20.01
N PHE A 168 11.38 8.12 -18.79
CA PHE A 168 11.48 9.41 -18.13
C PHE A 168 12.73 10.20 -18.51
N ARG A 169 13.83 9.53 -18.90
CA ARG A 169 14.97 10.16 -19.58
C ARG A 169 14.57 10.80 -20.91
N LEU A 170 13.69 10.15 -21.69
CA LEU A 170 13.24 10.59 -23.02
C LEU A 170 12.12 11.62 -22.97
N THR A 171 11.27 11.59 -21.93
CA THR A 171 10.18 12.58 -21.74
C THR A 171 10.57 13.77 -20.85
N GLY A 172 11.70 13.72 -20.14
CA GLY A 172 12.11 14.72 -19.16
C GLY A 172 11.24 14.74 -17.88
N ALA A 173 10.40 13.71 -17.67
CA ALA A 173 9.44 13.67 -16.58
C ALA A 173 10.06 13.22 -15.25
N LEU A 174 9.44 13.61 -14.12
CA LEU A 174 9.93 13.23 -12.79
C LEU A 174 9.62 11.75 -12.47
N PRO A 175 10.63 10.93 -12.10
CA PRO A 175 10.43 9.53 -11.76
C PRO A 175 9.67 9.36 -10.44
N HIS A 176 8.97 8.22 -10.31
CA HIS A 176 8.22 7.79 -9.13
C HIS A 176 7.06 8.69 -8.66
N ALA A 177 6.84 9.83 -9.30
CA ALA A 177 5.64 10.63 -9.08
C ALA A 177 4.40 9.93 -9.66
N GLU A 178 3.35 9.80 -8.84
CA GLU A 178 2.12 9.05 -9.15
C GLU A 178 1.48 9.50 -10.47
N LEU A 179 1.36 10.81 -10.69
CA LEU A 179 0.79 11.38 -11.91
C LEU A 179 1.58 11.00 -13.17
N THR A 180 2.92 10.92 -13.08
CA THR A 180 3.78 10.56 -14.21
C THR A 180 3.57 9.09 -14.62
N LEU A 181 3.36 8.21 -13.65
CA LEU A 181 3.23 6.77 -13.87
C LEU A 181 1.79 6.32 -14.17
N ALA A 182 0.77 7.05 -13.73
CA ALA A 182 -0.64 6.63 -13.83
C ALA A 182 -1.08 6.32 -15.27
N HIS A 183 -0.71 7.15 -16.25
CA HIS A 183 -1.06 6.91 -17.66
C HIS A 183 -0.26 5.77 -18.29
N PRO A 184 1.10 5.73 -18.22
CA PRO A 184 1.88 4.59 -18.72
C PRO A 184 1.46 3.24 -18.13
N ARG A 185 1.17 3.20 -16.83
CA ARG A 185 0.67 2.01 -16.13
C ARG A 185 -0.66 1.52 -16.70
N SER A 186 -1.60 2.43 -16.90
CA SER A 186 -2.92 2.11 -17.46
C SER A 186 -2.81 1.56 -18.88
N MET A 187 -1.97 2.19 -19.72
CA MET A 187 -1.71 1.75 -21.10
C MET A 187 -1.13 0.33 -21.16
N VAL A 188 -0.08 0.04 -20.39
CA VAL A 188 0.56 -1.29 -20.35
C VAL A 188 -0.38 -2.37 -19.83
N VAL A 189 -1.18 -2.10 -18.78
CA VAL A 189 -2.15 -3.09 -18.27
C VAL A 189 -3.26 -3.34 -19.28
N MET A 190 -3.83 -2.30 -19.90
CA MET A 190 -4.89 -2.48 -20.90
C MET A 190 -4.41 -3.31 -22.10
N ALA A 191 -3.22 -3.00 -22.63
CA ALA A 191 -2.65 -3.73 -23.77
C ALA A 191 -2.32 -5.19 -23.44
N ALA A 192 -1.63 -5.45 -22.33
CA ALA A 192 -1.32 -6.81 -21.90
C ALA A 192 -2.59 -7.63 -21.67
N ARG A 193 -3.62 -7.05 -21.03
CA ARG A 193 -4.90 -7.75 -20.78
C ARG A 193 -5.72 -7.96 -22.05
N ALA A 194 -5.67 -7.06 -23.02
CA ALA A 194 -6.30 -7.24 -24.32
C ALA A 194 -5.66 -8.39 -25.13
N ALA A 195 -4.33 -8.53 -25.06
CA ALA A 195 -3.58 -9.63 -25.68
C ALA A 195 -3.58 -10.94 -24.85
N GLY A 196 -4.19 -10.96 -23.66
CA GLY A 196 -4.27 -12.14 -22.80
C GLY A 196 -2.99 -12.49 -22.03
N ILE A 197 -2.01 -11.57 -21.99
CA ILE A 197 -0.68 -11.72 -21.39
C ILE A 197 -0.55 -10.93 -20.07
N GLU A 198 0.55 -11.12 -19.34
CA GLU A 198 0.72 -10.56 -17.98
C GLU A 198 1.50 -9.22 -17.95
N PRO A 199 0.96 -8.14 -17.35
CA PRO A 199 1.68 -6.88 -17.15
C PRO A 199 2.50 -6.88 -15.85
N PHE A 200 3.73 -6.34 -15.93
CA PHE A 200 4.69 -6.21 -14.82
C PHE A 200 5.12 -4.75 -14.56
N ASP A 201 5.02 -4.31 -13.30
CA ASP A 201 5.28 -2.92 -12.88
C ASP A 201 6.77 -2.62 -12.82
N THR A 202 7.11 -1.38 -13.14
CA THR A 202 8.47 -0.84 -13.26
C THR A 202 9.25 -0.91 -11.94
N PRO A 203 10.60 -0.88 -11.92
CA PRO A 203 11.37 -0.83 -10.67
C PRO A 203 11.08 0.41 -9.80
N TYR A 204 11.55 0.40 -8.56
CA TYR A 204 11.61 1.59 -7.70
C TYR A 204 13.07 1.84 -7.29
N THR A 205 13.65 2.99 -7.69
CA THR A 205 15.11 3.20 -7.62
C THR A 205 15.62 3.70 -6.28
N ASN A 206 14.78 4.30 -5.43
CA ASN A 206 15.18 4.71 -4.09
C ASN A 206 15.14 3.52 -3.12
N VAL A 207 16.21 2.69 -3.14
CA VAL A 207 16.30 1.46 -2.34
C VAL A 207 16.16 1.72 -0.83
N GLY A 208 16.53 2.92 -0.35
CA GLY A 208 16.38 3.31 1.06
C GLY A 208 14.94 3.64 1.47
N ASP A 209 14.09 4.12 0.56
CA ASP A 209 12.71 4.50 0.88
C ASP A 209 11.75 3.30 0.77
N ARG A 210 11.71 2.53 1.85
CA ARG A 210 10.77 1.41 2.03
C ARG A 210 9.30 1.85 2.08
N ILE A 211 8.98 3.11 2.43
CA ILE A 211 7.61 3.64 2.46
C ILE A 211 7.15 3.98 1.04
N GLY A 212 7.97 4.71 0.28
CA GLY A 212 7.74 5.01 -1.12
C GLY A 212 7.65 3.73 -1.96
N LEU A 213 8.48 2.72 -1.68
CA LEU A 213 8.35 1.39 -2.30
C LEU A 213 6.99 0.74 -2.02
N GLU A 214 6.52 0.74 -0.77
CA GLU A 214 5.22 0.13 -0.39
C GLU A 214 4.03 0.87 -1.05
N GLN A 215 4.06 2.20 -1.08
CA GLN A 215 3.06 3.02 -1.79
C GLN A 215 3.08 2.73 -3.31
N HIS A 216 4.26 2.77 -3.93
CA HIS A 216 4.43 2.56 -5.35
C HIS A 216 4.07 1.12 -5.78
N ALA A 217 4.33 0.12 -4.94
CA ALA A 217 3.93 -1.27 -5.19
C ALA A 217 2.40 -1.45 -5.05
N ALA A 218 1.79 -0.87 -4.02
CA ALA A 218 0.34 -0.90 -3.83
C ALA A 218 -0.43 -0.23 -4.98
N GLN A 219 0.07 0.90 -5.52
CA GLN A 219 -0.48 1.50 -6.73
C GLN A 219 -0.40 0.55 -7.95
N GLY A 220 0.70 -0.21 -8.08
CA GLY A 220 0.84 -1.21 -9.15
C GLY A 220 -0.23 -2.31 -9.06
N HIS A 221 -0.46 -2.84 -7.86
CA HIS A 221 -1.55 -3.80 -7.59
C HIS A 221 -2.93 -3.20 -7.94
N VAL A 222 -3.20 -1.96 -7.54
CA VAL A 222 -4.45 -1.24 -7.87
C VAL A 222 -4.64 -1.02 -9.37
N HIS A 223 -3.57 -0.75 -10.13
CA HIS A 223 -3.63 -0.70 -11.60
C HIS A 223 -3.86 -2.09 -12.25
N GLY A 224 -3.70 -3.20 -11.52
CA GLY A 224 -3.97 -4.55 -12.00
C GLY A 224 -2.75 -5.31 -12.56
N PHE A 225 -1.53 -4.83 -12.27
CA PHE A 225 -0.28 -5.54 -12.50
C PHE A 225 -0.22 -6.87 -11.73
N THR A 226 0.54 -7.84 -12.24
CA THR A 226 0.70 -9.18 -11.62
C THR A 226 1.96 -9.28 -10.76
N GLY A 227 2.94 -8.43 -11.02
CA GLY A 227 4.15 -8.32 -10.22
C GLY A 227 4.88 -7.03 -10.48
N LYS A 228 6.01 -6.86 -9.80
CA LYS A 228 6.84 -5.65 -9.86
C LYS A 228 8.33 -6.00 -9.89
N CYS A 229 9.05 -5.23 -10.69
CA CYS A 229 10.50 -5.30 -10.77
C CYS A 229 11.17 -4.80 -9.48
N CYS A 230 12.21 -5.51 -9.04
CA CYS A 230 13.06 -5.21 -7.91
C CYS A 230 14.51 -5.00 -8.38
N LEU A 231 15.21 -4.03 -7.80
CA LEU A 231 16.64 -3.75 -8.03
C LEU A 231 17.53 -4.22 -6.88
N HIS A 232 16.96 -4.55 -5.72
CA HIS A 232 17.70 -4.98 -4.54
C HIS A 232 16.92 -6.04 -3.73
N PRO A 233 17.57 -7.04 -3.12
CA PRO A 233 16.91 -8.07 -2.29
C PRO A 233 15.96 -7.52 -1.21
N ASP A 234 16.32 -6.43 -0.52
CA ASP A 234 15.45 -5.75 0.47
C ASP A 234 14.06 -5.36 -0.04
N GLN A 235 13.88 -5.21 -1.36
CA GLN A 235 12.61 -4.85 -1.95
C GLN A 235 11.64 -6.03 -2.03
N LEU A 236 12.15 -7.28 -2.05
CA LEU A 236 11.37 -8.49 -2.28
C LEU A 236 10.23 -8.68 -1.29
N ASP A 237 10.49 -8.57 0.02
CA ASP A 237 9.48 -8.82 1.05
C ASP A 237 8.33 -7.78 1.02
N THR A 238 8.61 -6.56 0.60
CA THR A 238 7.59 -5.52 0.39
C THR A 238 6.85 -5.73 -0.93
N VAL A 239 7.54 -6.01 -2.03
CA VAL A 239 6.91 -6.26 -3.33
C VAL A 239 6.03 -7.52 -3.31
N ASN A 240 6.55 -8.64 -2.79
CA ASN A 240 5.80 -9.88 -2.62
C ASN A 240 4.56 -9.69 -1.74
N ARG A 241 4.65 -8.87 -0.68
CA ARG A 241 3.52 -8.53 0.19
C ARG A 241 2.47 -7.70 -0.55
N CYS A 242 2.88 -6.64 -1.25
CA CYS A 242 1.98 -5.72 -1.95
C CYS A 242 1.29 -6.34 -3.18
N MET A 243 1.95 -7.31 -3.84
CA MET A 243 1.42 -8.02 -5.00
C MET A 243 0.77 -9.39 -4.67
N THR A 244 0.69 -9.77 -3.39
CA THR A 244 -0.13 -10.91 -2.96
C THR A 244 -1.51 -10.40 -2.53
N PRO A 245 -2.63 -10.93 -3.07
CA PRO A 245 -3.98 -10.51 -2.67
C PRO A 245 -4.22 -10.59 -1.16
N THR A 246 -4.80 -9.54 -0.59
CA THR A 246 -5.02 -9.42 0.86
C THR A 246 -6.08 -10.41 1.37
N ALA A 247 -6.05 -10.74 2.66
CA ALA A 247 -7.10 -11.53 3.31
C ALA A 247 -8.52 -10.94 3.13
N SER A 248 -8.62 -9.61 2.97
CA SER A 248 -9.85 -8.90 2.61
C SER A 248 -10.35 -9.27 1.21
N GLU A 249 -9.47 -9.24 0.21
CA GLU A 249 -9.76 -9.57 -1.20
C GLU A 249 -10.03 -11.07 -1.38
N LEU A 250 -9.23 -11.93 -0.75
CA LEU A 250 -9.46 -13.38 -0.74
C LEU A 250 -10.80 -13.74 -0.08
N ALA A 251 -11.15 -13.09 1.03
CA ALA A 251 -12.46 -13.28 1.66
C ALA A 251 -13.63 -12.70 0.85
N TRP A 252 -13.41 -11.69 0.00
CA TRP A 252 -14.39 -11.23 -0.97
C TRP A 252 -14.53 -12.22 -2.13
N ALA A 253 -13.41 -12.65 -2.73
CA ALA A 253 -13.38 -13.60 -3.83
C ALA A 253 -14.10 -14.92 -3.46
N ARG A 254 -13.80 -15.49 -2.29
CA ARG A 254 -14.49 -16.69 -1.77
C ARG A 254 -16.00 -16.46 -1.52
N LYS A 255 -16.43 -15.26 -1.14
CA LYS A 255 -17.87 -14.94 -1.03
C LYS A 255 -18.55 -14.87 -2.39
N VAL A 256 -17.88 -14.26 -3.37
CA VAL A 256 -18.42 -14.09 -4.72
C VAL A 256 -18.55 -15.43 -5.42
N THR A 257 -17.55 -16.32 -5.33
CA THR A 257 -17.67 -17.68 -5.88
C THR A 257 -18.71 -18.53 -5.14
N GLN A 258 -18.85 -18.40 -3.82
CA GLN A 258 -19.96 -19.05 -3.09
C GLN A 258 -21.34 -18.51 -3.48
N ALA A 259 -21.45 -17.23 -3.87
CA ALA A 259 -22.70 -16.62 -4.30
C ALA A 259 -23.17 -17.08 -5.69
N GLN A 260 -22.31 -17.69 -6.51
CA GLN A 260 -22.68 -18.32 -7.81
C GLN A 260 -23.81 -19.35 -7.61
N GLY A 261 -23.70 -20.20 -6.58
CA GLY A 261 -24.74 -21.18 -6.24
C GLY A 261 -25.97 -20.61 -5.53
N GLN A 262 -26.10 -19.28 -5.41
CA GLN A 262 -27.17 -18.59 -4.68
C GLN A 262 -27.78 -17.40 -5.46
N GLY A 263 -27.52 -17.32 -6.78
CA GLY A 263 -27.91 -16.20 -7.63
C GLY A 263 -29.42 -15.88 -7.60
N ALA A 264 -29.76 -14.58 -7.60
CA ALA A 264 -31.13 -14.11 -7.47
C ALA A 264 -32.04 -14.50 -8.65
N LEU A 265 -31.46 -15.00 -9.75
CA LEU A 265 -32.21 -15.58 -10.87
C LEU A 265 -33.05 -16.80 -10.42
N ALA A 266 -32.58 -17.60 -9.45
CA ALA A 266 -33.33 -18.70 -8.83
C ALA A 266 -34.52 -18.24 -7.95
N THR A 267 -34.68 -16.93 -7.77
CA THR A 267 -35.82 -16.25 -7.13
C THR A 267 -36.71 -15.56 -8.17
N LEU A 268 -36.18 -15.19 -9.34
CA LEU A 268 -36.91 -14.60 -10.46
C LEU A 268 -37.61 -15.65 -11.33
N THR A 269 -36.95 -16.75 -11.70
CA THR A 269 -37.59 -17.88 -12.41
C THR A 269 -38.78 -18.42 -11.62
N ARG A 270 -38.64 -18.46 -10.28
CA ARG A 270 -39.69 -18.83 -9.32
C ARG A 270 -40.87 -17.84 -9.22
N LYS A 271 -40.83 -16.71 -9.94
CA LYS A 271 -41.86 -15.67 -9.99
C LYS A 271 -42.42 -15.41 -11.40
N VAL A 272 -41.90 -16.06 -12.44
CA VAL A 272 -42.43 -15.95 -13.81
C VAL A 272 -43.18 -17.24 -14.16
N PRO A 273 -44.52 -17.23 -14.26
CA PRO A 273 -45.29 -18.39 -14.71
C PRO A 273 -44.80 -18.84 -16.09
N GLY A 274 -44.52 -20.13 -16.25
CA GLY A 274 -44.01 -20.72 -17.49
C GLY A 274 -42.51 -21.06 -17.49
N LEU A 275 -41.67 -20.43 -16.66
CA LEU A 275 -40.26 -20.86 -16.47
C LEU A 275 -40.13 -21.99 -15.45
N THR A 276 -40.83 -23.09 -15.68
CA THR A 276 -40.55 -24.37 -14.99
C THR A 276 -39.22 -24.92 -15.49
N ALA A 277 -38.24 -25.09 -14.60
CA ALA A 277 -36.96 -25.70 -14.96
C ALA A 277 -37.18 -27.14 -15.45
N SER A 278 -36.92 -27.37 -16.73
CA SER A 278 -37.27 -28.60 -17.44
C SER A 278 -36.23 -29.70 -17.22
N GLY A 279 -36.37 -30.43 -16.11
CA GLY A 279 -35.81 -31.77 -15.92
C GLY A 279 -34.52 -31.88 -15.08
N ALA A 280 -34.36 -33.09 -14.53
CA ALA A 280 -33.13 -33.73 -14.06
C ALA A 280 -32.15 -32.92 -13.17
N GLY A 281 -32.31 -33.06 -11.85
CA GLY A 281 -31.30 -33.66 -10.96
C GLY A 281 -29.91 -33.02 -10.75
N GLY A 282 -29.50 -32.04 -11.56
CA GLY A 282 -28.25 -31.30 -11.43
C GLY A 282 -28.48 -29.88 -10.93
N ALA A 283 -27.48 -29.30 -10.27
CA ALA A 283 -27.49 -27.88 -9.96
C ALA A 283 -27.27 -27.10 -11.27
N ALA A 284 -28.36 -26.59 -11.85
CA ALA A 284 -28.28 -25.70 -13.01
C ALA A 284 -27.50 -24.43 -12.62
N GLU A 285 -26.27 -24.29 -13.13
CA GLU A 285 -25.41 -23.13 -12.90
C GLU A 285 -25.97 -21.89 -13.61
N THR A 286 -27.01 -21.27 -13.04
CA THR A 286 -27.49 -19.99 -13.54
C THR A 286 -26.40 -18.94 -13.34
N GLU A 287 -25.99 -18.25 -14.40
CA GLU A 287 -25.11 -17.06 -14.38
C GLU A 287 -25.81 -15.82 -13.73
N GLY A 288 -26.65 -16.06 -12.73
CA GLY A 288 -27.51 -15.08 -12.10
C GLY A 288 -26.74 -14.08 -11.25
N MET A 289 -27.11 -12.81 -11.37
CA MET A 289 -26.61 -11.76 -10.48
C MET A 289 -26.98 -12.08 -9.02
N ALA A 290 -26.06 -11.83 -8.08
CA ALA A 290 -26.24 -12.01 -6.64
C ALA A 290 -25.90 -10.70 -5.91
N VAL A 291 -26.21 -10.61 -4.61
CA VAL A 291 -25.83 -9.45 -3.78
C VAL A 291 -24.90 -9.90 -2.67
N VAL A 292 -23.65 -9.41 -2.69
CA VAL A 292 -22.61 -9.74 -1.70
C VAL A 292 -22.22 -8.47 -0.96
N ASP A 293 -22.35 -8.48 0.37
CA ASP A 293 -22.08 -7.35 1.27
C ASP A 293 -22.82 -6.03 0.89
N GLY A 294 -23.90 -6.13 0.12
CA GLY A 294 -24.70 -5.01 -0.37
C GLY A 294 -24.38 -4.56 -1.80
N VAL A 295 -23.38 -5.17 -2.45
CA VAL A 295 -22.98 -4.89 -3.84
C VAL A 295 -23.52 -5.96 -4.77
N LEU A 296 -24.03 -5.55 -5.94
CA LEU A 296 -24.47 -6.46 -7.00
C LEU A 296 -23.26 -7.10 -7.69
N VAL A 297 -23.18 -8.43 -7.64
CA VAL A 297 -22.11 -9.23 -8.27
C VAL A 297 -22.69 -10.16 -9.34
N GLY A 298 -21.83 -10.66 -10.24
CA GLY A 298 -22.23 -11.47 -11.40
C GLY A 298 -21.01 -11.98 -12.18
N PRO A 299 -21.17 -12.47 -13.43
CA PRO A 299 -20.10 -13.16 -14.17
C PRO A 299 -18.74 -12.42 -14.28
N PRO A 300 -18.66 -11.08 -14.44
CA PRO A 300 -17.37 -10.37 -14.42
C PRO A 300 -16.68 -10.44 -13.04
N HIS A 301 -17.46 -10.34 -11.96
CA HIS A 301 -16.97 -10.43 -10.58
C HIS A 301 -16.51 -11.86 -10.24
N LEU A 302 -17.18 -12.88 -10.77
CA LEU A 302 -16.75 -14.28 -10.64
C LEU A 302 -15.41 -14.52 -11.35
N LYS A 303 -15.24 -14.01 -12.57
CA LYS A 303 -13.97 -14.07 -13.32
C LYS A 303 -12.83 -13.34 -12.59
N ALA A 304 -13.12 -12.17 -12.00
CA ALA A 304 -12.17 -11.44 -11.15
C ALA A 304 -11.81 -12.23 -9.86
N ALA A 305 -12.80 -12.80 -9.17
CA ALA A 305 -12.60 -13.61 -7.97
C ALA A 305 -11.75 -14.86 -8.25
N HIS A 306 -12.00 -15.58 -9.35
CA HIS A 306 -11.17 -16.71 -9.77
C HIS A 306 -9.72 -16.27 -10.08
N ARG A 307 -9.50 -15.14 -10.77
CA ARG A 307 -8.15 -14.58 -10.96
C ARG A 307 -7.46 -14.26 -9.64
N MET A 308 -8.14 -13.62 -8.69
CA MET A 308 -7.59 -13.30 -7.36
C MET A 308 -7.19 -14.55 -6.57
N LEU A 309 -7.96 -15.63 -6.67
CA LEU A 309 -7.64 -16.91 -6.01
C LEU A 309 -6.45 -17.61 -6.70
N ALA A 310 -6.34 -17.53 -8.02
CA ALA A 310 -5.22 -18.09 -8.79
C ALA A 310 -3.89 -17.34 -8.59
N LEU A 311 -3.94 -16.03 -8.29
CA LEU A 311 -2.77 -15.21 -7.94
C LEU A 311 -2.19 -15.50 -6.55
N CYS A 312 -2.85 -16.34 -5.74
CA CYS A 312 -2.51 -16.53 -4.33
C CYS A 312 -1.65 -17.80 -4.12
N PRO A 313 -0.45 -17.71 -3.51
CA PRO A 313 0.39 -18.88 -3.27
C PRO A 313 -0.31 -19.95 -2.39
N PRO A 314 -0.15 -21.26 -2.66
CA PRO A 314 -0.83 -22.32 -1.92
C PRO A 314 -0.64 -22.27 -0.40
N ALA A 315 0.53 -21.84 0.08
CA ALA A 315 0.79 -21.66 1.51
C ALA A 315 -0.12 -20.58 2.15
N VAL A 316 -0.37 -19.47 1.45
CA VAL A 316 -1.27 -18.40 1.92
C VAL A 316 -2.72 -18.86 1.90
N LEU A 317 -3.11 -19.63 0.88
CA LEU A 317 -4.44 -20.26 0.81
C LEU A 317 -4.68 -21.29 1.93
N ALA A 318 -3.62 -21.98 2.38
CA ALA A 318 -3.67 -22.98 3.45
C ALA A 318 -3.68 -22.36 4.86
N MET A 319 -2.96 -21.25 5.10
CA MET A 319 -2.93 -20.57 6.41
C MET A 319 -4.31 -20.04 6.86
N GLU A 320 -5.26 -19.82 5.96
CA GLU A 320 -6.64 -19.47 6.32
C GLU A 320 -7.58 -20.67 6.61
N ALA A 321 -7.11 -21.91 6.49
CA ALA A 321 -7.94 -23.11 6.62
C ALA A 321 -8.28 -23.50 8.07
N GLU A 322 -7.66 -22.88 9.07
CA GLU A 322 -7.97 -23.12 10.49
C GLU A 322 -9.43 -22.72 10.83
N PRO A 323 -10.08 -23.42 11.79
CA PRO A 323 -11.50 -23.21 12.10
C PRO A 323 -11.77 -21.79 12.64
N ARG A 324 -12.43 -20.98 11.82
CA ARG A 324 -12.71 -19.56 12.09
C ARG A 324 -13.54 -19.33 13.36
N VAL A 325 -12.88 -18.95 14.45
CA VAL A 325 -13.51 -18.24 15.57
C VAL A 325 -14.23 -16.99 15.02
N ARG A 326 -15.52 -16.82 15.30
CA ARG A 326 -16.35 -15.75 14.71
C ARG A 326 -15.93 -14.35 15.18
N GLY A 327 -15.00 -13.73 14.45
CA GLY A 327 -14.66 -12.32 14.58
C GLY A 327 -13.59 -11.90 13.58
N ARG A 328 -13.92 -10.99 12.64
CA ARG A 328 -12.97 -10.46 11.66
C ARG A 328 -11.92 -9.56 12.33
N ARG A 329 -10.81 -10.14 12.79
CA ARG A 329 -9.52 -9.45 12.79
C ARG A 329 -8.96 -9.54 11.37
N VAL A 330 -8.82 -8.40 10.69
CA VAL A 330 -8.02 -8.33 9.45
C VAL A 330 -6.64 -7.82 9.86
N SER A 331 -5.60 -8.62 9.66
CA SER A 331 -4.21 -8.14 9.77
C SER A 331 -3.76 -7.56 8.43
N HIS A 332 -2.93 -6.52 8.50
CA HIS A 332 -1.94 -6.17 7.48
C HIS A 332 -0.60 -6.04 8.24
N ALA A 333 0.52 -6.28 7.57
CA ALA A 333 1.87 -6.32 8.15
C ALA A 333 2.10 -7.31 9.31
N LEU A 334 1.20 -8.28 9.54
CA LEU A 334 1.39 -9.36 10.53
C LEU A 334 0.89 -10.69 9.97
N HIS A 335 1.76 -11.72 10.02
CA HIS A 335 1.44 -13.11 9.61
C HIS A 335 0.36 -13.79 10.46
N ARG A 336 0.07 -13.25 11.65
CA ARG A 336 -1.04 -13.65 12.52
C ARG A 336 -1.80 -12.43 13.03
N PRO A 337 -3.08 -12.54 13.42
CA PRO A 337 -3.80 -11.43 14.02
C PRO A 337 -3.15 -10.95 15.35
N PRO A 338 -3.09 -9.63 15.62
CA PRO A 338 -2.50 -9.10 16.84
C PRO A 338 -3.31 -9.50 18.07
N SER A 339 -2.61 -9.97 19.10
CA SER A 339 -3.11 -10.41 20.40
C SER A 339 -2.85 -9.35 21.49
N PRO A 340 -3.53 -9.44 22.65
CA PRO A 340 -3.18 -8.62 23.80
C PRO A 340 -1.70 -8.77 24.17
N ASP A 341 -1.08 -7.65 24.51
CA ASP A 341 0.31 -7.48 24.90
C ASP A 341 1.38 -7.79 23.84
N ASP A 342 1.00 -8.15 22.60
CA ASP A 342 1.89 -8.07 21.43
C ASP A 342 2.49 -6.65 21.30
N VAL A 343 3.81 -6.56 21.15
CA VAL A 343 4.50 -5.33 20.75
C VAL A 343 4.67 -5.36 19.24
N LEU A 344 4.02 -4.45 18.54
CA LEU A 344 4.21 -4.29 17.10
C LEU A 344 5.40 -3.33 16.90
N PRO A 345 6.52 -3.78 16.30
CA PRO A 345 7.64 -2.91 16.00
C PRO A 345 7.25 -1.95 14.88
N ASN A 346 7.67 -0.70 14.97
CA ASN A 346 7.72 0.18 13.81
C ASN A 346 9.12 0.07 13.19
N PRO A 347 9.26 -0.36 11.92
CA PRO A 347 10.57 -0.46 11.27
C PRO A 347 11.13 0.89 10.82
N TYR A 348 10.37 1.98 10.98
CA TYR A 348 10.74 3.32 10.57
C TYR A 348 11.25 4.15 11.75
N GLU A 349 12.43 4.72 11.57
CA GLU A 349 13.00 5.75 12.44
C GLU A 349 12.74 7.14 11.83
N MET A 350 12.61 8.16 12.67
CA MET A 350 12.28 9.51 12.24
C MET A 350 13.09 10.55 13.01
N THR A 351 13.95 11.28 12.29
CA THR A 351 14.67 12.45 12.80
C THR A 351 13.76 13.67 12.79
N ALA A 352 13.60 14.34 13.94
CA ALA A 352 12.82 15.57 14.02
C ALA A 352 13.61 16.77 13.48
N THR A 353 13.13 17.39 12.41
CA THR A 353 13.83 18.51 11.74
C THR A 353 13.33 19.88 12.19
N ALA A 354 14.13 20.93 11.95
CA ALA A 354 13.71 22.31 12.20
C ALA A 354 12.45 22.67 11.38
N GLY A 355 12.39 22.26 10.11
CA GLY A 355 11.22 22.47 9.25
C GLY A 355 9.93 21.84 9.79
N MET A 356 10.01 20.65 10.41
CA MET A 356 8.85 20.04 11.09
C MET A 356 8.36 20.89 12.28
N ARG A 357 9.29 21.42 13.08
CA ARG A 357 8.97 22.31 14.22
C ARG A 357 8.34 23.61 13.74
N ASP A 358 8.92 24.23 12.72
CA ASP A 358 8.54 25.56 12.26
C ASP A 358 7.18 25.52 11.53
N LEU A 359 6.94 24.48 10.73
CA LEU A 359 5.61 24.19 10.17
C LEU A 359 4.59 23.93 11.29
N TRP A 360 4.94 23.15 12.32
CA TRP A 360 4.04 22.91 13.46
C TRP A 360 3.65 24.22 14.17
N VAL A 361 4.61 25.11 14.43
CA VAL A 361 4.36 26.41 15.09
C VAL A 361 3.51 27.35 14.21
N GLN A 362 3.67 27.30 12.88
CA GLN A 362 2.81 28.03 11.95
C GLN A 362 1.36 27.49 11.92
N CYS A 363 1.18 26.18 11.97
CA CYS A 363 -0.14 25.54 11.91
C CYS A 363 -0.89 25.49 13.24
N PHE A 364 -0.18 25.38 14.38
CA PHE A 364 -0.77 25.08 15.68
C PHE A 364 -0.31 26.05 16.78
N TYR A 365 -1.23 26.91 17.23
CA TYR A 365 -0.99 27.81 18.36
C TYR A 365 -1.05 27.07 19.70
N SER A 366 0.03 26.36 20.06
CA SER A 366 0.15 25.63 21.33
C SER A 366 0.82 26.48 22.42
N HIS A 367 0.06 26.83 23.46
CA HIS A 367 0.61 27.37 24.71
C HIS A 367 1.41 26.30 25.49
N ASP A 368 2.66 26.06 25.09
CA ASP A 368 3.58 25.23 25.88
C ASP A 368 4.21 26.09 26.98
N ARG A 369 4.11 25.66 28.25
CA ARG A 369 4.65 26.40 29.41
C ARG A 369 6.17 26.36 29.47
N VAL A 370 6.82 25.38 28.82
CA VAL A 370 8.29 25.34 28.68
C VAL A 370 8.75 26.49 27.77
N VAL A 371 8.03 26.74 26.68
CA VAL A 371 8.34 27.83 25.73
C VAL A 371 7.94 29.20 26.28
N THR A 372 6.80 29.29 26.96
CA THR A 372 6.17 30.57 27.37
C THR A 372 6.50 31.04 28.79
N SER A 373 7.32 30.31 29.56
CA SER A 373 7.64 30.69 30.94
C SER A 373 9.04 30.23 31.35
N ALA A 374 10.02 31.13 31.29
CA ALA A 374 11.40 30.84 31.70
C ALA A 374 11.51 30.31 33.15
N PRO A 375 10.77 30.81 34.16
CA PRO A 375 10.76 30.22 35.51
C PRO A 375 10.09 28.83 35.61
N PHE A 376 9.43 28.35 34.57
CA PHE A 376 8.95 26.97 34.46
C PHE A 376 9.97 26.10 33.73
N ALA A 377 10.55 26.57 32.63
CA ALA A 377 11.64 25.90 31.93
C ALA A 377 12.85 25.64 32.84
N ALA A 378 13.27 26.65 33.62
CA ALA A 378 14.40 26.53 34.55
C ALA A 378 14.17 25.47 35.64
N ARG A 379 12.94 25.38 36.19
CA ARG A 379 12.58 24.36 37.18
C ARG A 379 12.51 22.93 36.61
N LEU A 380 12.52 22.78 35.28
CA LEU A 380 12.59 21.49 34.60
C LEU A 380 14.01 21.18 34.06
N GLY A 381 15.00 22.05 34.31
CA GLY A 381 16.34 21.92 33.73
C GLY A 381 16.39 22.19 32.21
N LEU A 382 15.40 22.91 31.67
CA LEU A 382 15.24 23.17 30.23
C LEU A 382 15.61 24.61 29.82
N SER A 383 16.25 25.35 30.72
CA SER A 383 16.85 26.67 30.45
C SER A 383 18.32 26.52 30.07
N GLY A 384 18.69 26.93 28.85
CA GLY A 384 20.06 26.91 28.35
C GLY A 384 20.18 27.64 27.01
N PRO A 385 21.36 27.65 26.37
CA PRO A 385 21.57 28.24 25.05
C PRO A 385 20.99 27.38 23.90
N ASP A 386 20.68 26.11 24.17
CA ASP A 386 20.09 25.20 23.19
C ASP A 386 18.72 25.67 22.70
N ALA A 387 18.37 25.29 21.47
CA ALA A 387 17.00 25.45 20.98
C ALA A 387 15.98 24.78 21.92
N PRO A 388 14.82 25.42 22.17
CA PRO A 388 13.80 24.87 23.06
C PRO A 388 13.26 23.53 22.53
N PRO A 389 12.83 22.62 23.43
CA PRO A 389 12.31 21.32 23.03
C PRO A 389 11.04 21.44 22.18
N LEU A 390 10.79 20.42 21.38
CA LEU A 390 9.57 20.31 20.56
C LEU A 390 8.33 20.33 21.47
N PRO A 391 7.26 21.07 21.11
CA PRO A 391 6.06 21.17 21.95
C PRO A 391 5.46 19.79 22.27
N PHE A 392 4.93 19.62 23.48
CA PHE A 392 4.36 18.32 23.92
C PHE A 392 3.35 17.74 22.90
N MET A 393 2.50 18.60 22.33
CA MET A 393 1.48 18.19 21.34
C MET A 393 2.10 17.73 20.01
N MET A 394 3.23 18.31 19.60
CA MET A 394 4.01 17.85 18.44
C MET A 394 4.60 16.47 18.74
N GLY A 395 5.25 16.29 19.89
CA GLY A 395 5.79 15.00 20.33
C GLY A 395 4.72 13.90 20.40
N LEU A 396 3.55 14.22 20.93
CA LEU A 396 2.39 13.31 20.99
C LEU A 396 1.84 12.98 19.58
N TYR A 397 1.82 13.95 18.66
CA TYR A 397 1.46 13.72 17.26
C TYR A 397 2.46 12.78 16.59
N LEU A 398 3.76 13.06 16.64
CA LEU A 398 4.82 12.19 16.10
C LEU A 398 4.72 10.76 16.67
N ALA A 399 4.55 10.64 17.99
CA ALA A 399 4.36 9.37 18.68
C ALA A 399 3.04 8.64 18.35
N CYS A 400 2.11 9.25 17.61
CA CYS A 400 0.91 8.60 17.05
C CYS A 400 1.04 8.34 15.53
N SER A 401 1.58 9.30 14.78
CA SER A 401 1.56 9.35 13.32
C SER A 401 2.60 8.47 12.64
N MET A 402 3.65 8.02 13.33
CA MET A 402 4.66 7.13 12.73
C MET A 402 4.11 5.78 12.21
N SER A 403 2.91 5.35 12.58
CA SER A 403 2.32 4.10 12.04
C SER A 403 1.56 4.35 10.74
N SER A 404 1.96 3.69 9.65
CA SER A 404 1.17 3.59 8.43
C SER A 404 -0.06 2.70 8.65
N THR A 405 -1.27 3.26 8.55
CA THR A 405 -2.52 2.55 8.90
C THR A 405 -3.57 2.62 7.79
N HIS A 406 -3.18 2.28 6.55
CA HIS A 406 -4.13 2.09 5.46
C HIS A 406 -5.20 1.06 5.84
N GLY A 407 -6.47 1.37 5.56
CA GLY A 407 -7.63 0.52 5.86
C GLY A 407 -8.04 0.41 7.34
N ALA A 408 -7.26 0.91 8.30
CA ALA A 408 -7.49 0.68 9.73
C ALA A 408 -7.87 1.95 10.51
N ILE A 409 -9.13 2.03 10.96
CA ILE A 409 -9.62 3.13 11.81
C ILE A 409 -9.15 2.93 13.27
N TYR A 410 -7.95 3.42 13.58
CA TYR A 410 -7.44 3.44 14.95
C TYR A 410 -8.13 4.55 15.78
N HIS A 411 -9.01 4.16 16.70
CA HIS A 411 -9.42 5.04 17.79
C HIS A 411 -8.24 5.25 18.75
N LEU A 412 -7.58 6.41 18.66
CA LEU A 412 -6.49 6.84 19.55
C LEU A 412 -7.01 7.15 20.98
N GLY A 413 -7.42 6.10 21.69
CA GLY A 413 -8.08 6.16 23.00
C GLY A 413 -7.13 6.13 24.20
N PHE A 414 -6.09 6.97 24.23
CA PHE A 414 -5.24 7.13 25.41
C PHE A 414 -5.90 8.03 26.48
N ARG A 415 -5.55 7.83 27.76
CA ARG A 415 -6.10 8.62 28.88
C ARG A 415 -5.06 9.39 29.67
N ASP A 416 -3.80 8.98 29.58
CA ASP A 416 -2.66 9.58 30.26
C ASP A 416 -1.46 9.43 29.30
N ALA A 417 -1.08 10.55 28.67
CA ALA A 417 0.07 10.65 27.78
C ALA A 417 1.13 11.51 28.48
N ARG A 418 2.33 10.95 28.65
CA ARG A 418 3.44 11.60 29.37
C ARG A 418 4.66 11.65 28.46
N GLN A 419 5.19 12.85 28.28
CA GLN A 419 6.57 13.03 27.87
C GLN A 419 7.44 12.79 29.11
N LEU A 420 8.47 11.96 28.95
CA LEU A 420 9.34 11.48 30.03
C LEU A 420 10.73 12.13 29.95
N ALA A 421 11.14 12.57 28.75
CA ALA A 421 12.37 13.30 28.52
C ALA A 421 12.17 14.37 27.42
N PRO A 422 13.06 15.38 27.32
CA PRO A 422 12.97 16.41 26.30
C PRO A 422 13.13 15.84 24.88
N LEU A 423 12.34 16.36 23.96
CA LEU A 423 12.39 16.06 22.53
C LEU A 423 13.06 17.25 21.84
N ARG A 424 14.11 17.05 21.04
CA ARG A 424 14.83 18.14 20.37
C ARG A 424 14.83 17.97 18.84
N VAL A 425 15.14 19.06 18.13
CA VAL A 425 15.51 19.00 16.72
C VAL A 425 16.86 18.26 16.62
N GLY A 426 16.97 17.33 15.68
CA GLY A 426 18.13 16.45 15.52
C GLY A 426 18.04 15.12 16.27
N ASP A 427 17.12 14.98 17.25
CA ASP A 427 16.81 13.67 17.83
C ASP A 427 16.17 12.76 16.76
N THR A 428 16.64 11.52 16.66
CA THR A 428 16.00 10.44 15.89
C THR A 428 15.21 9.54 16.83
N PHE A 429 13.98 9.17 16.43
CA PHE A 429 13.06 8.40 17.25
C PHE A 429 12.53 7.15 16.56
N ARG A 430 12.28 6.09 17.33
CA ARG A 430 11.57 4.87 16.91
C ARG A 430 10.32 4.63 17.76
N GLN A 431 9.33 3.93 17.22
CA GLN A 431 8.02 3.74 17.87
C GLN A 431 7.78 2.28 18.28
N GLU A 432 7.35 2.06 19.53
CA GLU A 432 6.74 0.80 19.96
C GLU A 432 5.22 0.95 20.02
N ILE A 433 4.48 0.00 19.43
CA ILE A 433 3.01 -0.02 19.48
C ILE A 433 2.57 -1.28 20.24
N GLN A 434 2.36 -1.16 21.55
CA GLN A 434 1.91 -2.27 22.38
C GLN A 434 0.39 -2.41 22.30
N VAL A 435 -0.09 -3.55 21.82
CA VAL A 435 -1.51 -3.90 21.80
C VAL A 435 -1.97 -4.19 23.22
N ARG A 436 -3.09 -3.60 23.68
CA ARG A 436 -3.60 -3.77 25.05
C ARG A 436 -5.02 -4.34 25.13
N SER A 437 -5.79 -4.25 24.07
CA SER A 437 -6.96 -5.11 23.84
C SER A 437 -7.41 -5.04 22.39
N VAL A 438 -8.02 -6.12 21.92
CA VAL A 438 -8.73 -6.17 20.63
C VAL A 438 -10.16 -6.60 20.94
N ARG A 439 -11.14 -5.74 20.64
CA ARG A 439 -12.57 -6.05 20.79
C ARG A 439 -13.30 -5.79 19.48
N ASN A 440 -14.32 -6.58 19.16
CA ASN A 440 -15.13 -6.32 17.98
C ASN A 440 -16.16 -5.20 18.26
N THR A 441 -16.64 -4.55 17.21
CA THR A 441 -17.84 -3.70 17.25
C THR A 441 -19.11 -4.55 17.41
N GLY A 442 -20.20 -3.95 17.89
CA GLY A 442 -21.46 -4.69 18.14
C GLY A 442 -22.13 -5.28 16.89
N ASP A 443 -21.80 -4.76 15.70
CA ASP A 443 -22.21 -5.30 14.40
C ASP A 443 -21.26 -6.39 13.86
N GLY A 444 -20.17 -6.70 14.58
CA GLY A 444 -19.15 -7.66 14.18
C GLY A 444 -18.29 -7.26 12.97
N LYS A 445 -18.50 -6.08 12.37
CA LYS A 445 -17.86 -5.68 11.10
C LYS A 445 -16.44 -5.13 11.26
N ARG A 446 -16.06 -4.67 12.44
CA ARG A 446 -14.77 -4.00 12.71
C ARG A 446 -14.16 -4.49 14.03
N ALA A 447 -12.83 -4.44 14.11
CA ALA A 447 -12.09 -4.62 15.35
C ALA A 447 -11.58 -3.26 15.87
N VAL A 448 -11.83 -2.96 17.14
CA VAL A 448 -11.25 -1.81 17.85
C VAL A 448 -10.03 -2.29 18.63
N VAL A 449 -8.86 -2.00 18.08
CA VAL A 449 -7.57 -2.22 18.74
C VAL A 449 -7.28 -1.03 19.67
N THR A 450 -7.05 -1.30 20.95
CA THR A 450 -6.56 -0.31 21.92
C THR A 450 -5.06 -0.51 22.06
N THR A 451 -4.27 0.52 21.74
CA THR A 451 -2.80 0.48 21.85
C THR A 451 -2.31 1.43 22.93
N HIS A 452 -1.23 1.05 23.61
CA HIS A 452 -0.31 1.99 24.24
C HIS A 452 0.85 2.21 23.27
N ARG A 453 1.26 3.46 23.08
CA ARG A 453 2.38 3.81 22.21
C ARG A 453 3.53 4.33 23.06
N ARG A 454 4.75 3.96 22.71
CA ARG A 454 5.98 4.57 23.21
C ARG A 454 6.77 5.14 22.05
N MET A 455 7.53 6.18 22.34
CA MET A 455 8.55 6.72 21.46
C MET A 455 9.87 6.61 22.22
N LEU A 456 10.85 5.95 21.62
CA LEU A 456 12.23 5.80 22.12
C LEU A 456 13.12 6.71 21.28
N ARG A 457 14.13 7.37 21.87
CA ARG A 457 15.22 7.96 21.08
C ARG A 457 16.16 6.84 20.61
N VAL A 458 16.61 6.93 19.37
CA VAL A 458 17.57 5.99 18.77
C VAL A 458 18.97 6.29 19.28
N GLY A 459 19.72 5.24 19.65
CA GLY A 459 21.09 5.32 20.15
C GLY A 459 21.21 5.21 21.67
N ASP A 460 20.30 5.84 22.44
CA ASP A 460 20.22 5.68 23.91
C ASP A 460 19.03 4.79 24.36
N ASP A 461 18.10 4.48 23.45
CA ASP A 461 16.83 3.77 23.69
C ASP A 461 15.97 4.38 24.83
N VAL A 462 16.22 5.65 25.18
CA VAL A 462 15.51 6.33 26.26
C VAL A 462 14.04 6.52 25.84
N PRO A 463 13.06 6.05 26.65
CA PRO A 463 11.66 6.27 26.35
C PRO A 463 11.31 7.73 26.58
N VAL A 464 11.23 8.51 25.51
CA VAL A 464 10.96 9.96 25.55
C VAL A 464 9.48 10.31 25.71
N LEU A 465 8.56 9.43 25.25
CA LEU A 465 7.10 9.61 25.41
C LEU A 465 6.40 8.26 25.58
N ARG A 466 5.38 8.20 26.45
CA ARG A 466 4.47 7.05 26.59
C ARG A 466 3.00 7.46 26.64
N THR A 467 2.11 6.63 26.08
CA THR A 467 0.66 6.70 26.32
C THR A 467 0.18 5.52 27.17
N SER A 468 -0.81 5.75 28.02
CA SER A 468 -1.24 4.79 29.03
C SER A 468 -2.71 4.98 29.49
N ARG A 469 -3.15 4.08 30.36
CA ARG A 469 -4.48 4.05 30.99
C ARG A 469 -4.34 4.28 32.50
N ARG A 470 -4.90 5.39 33.01
CA ARG A 470 -4.89 5.77 34.44
C ARG A 470 -5.28 4.59 35.36
N PRO A 471 -4.58 4.35 36.49
CA PRO A 471 -4.90 3.29 37.45
C PRO A 471 -6.33 3.34 38.00
N ARG A 472 -6.89 2.19 38.37
CA ARG A 472 -8.26 2.07 38.94
C ARG A 472 -8.41 2.76 40.32
N SER A 473 -7.32 2.92 41.07
CA SER A 473 -7.31 3.52 42.42
C SER A 473 -7.71 5.00 42.45
N TRP A 474 -7.48 5.74 41.36
CA TRP A 474 -7.81 7.17 41.26
C TRP A 474 -9.27 7.43 40.84
N ARG A 475 -10.22 6.65 41.40
CA ARG A 475 -11.64 7.02 41.38
C ARG A 475 -11.88 8.07 42.47
N THR A 476 -12.12 9.31 42.06
CA THR A 476 -12.53 10.40 42.97
C THR A 476 -13.76 9.99 43.79
N ARG A 477 -13.79 10.37 45.07
CA ARG A 477 -14.96 10.20 45.95
C ARG A 477 -16.21 10.74 45.26
N SER A 478 -17.35 10.05 45.44
CA SER A 478 -18.64 10.45 44.89
C SER A 478 -19.06 11.82 45.41
N CYS A 479 -19.32 12.77 44.51
CA CYS A 479 -19.85 14.08 44.86
C CYS A 479 -21.37 13.94 45.17
N PRO A 480 -21.84 14.28 46.38
CA PRO A 480 -23.25 14.20 46.72
C PRO A 480 -23.99 15.46 46.24
N GLY A 481 -24.89 15.30 45.27
CA GLY A 481 -25.75 16.39 44.80
C GLY A 481 -26.46 16.06 43.49
N ARG A 482 -27.80 16.13 43.49
CA ARG A 482 -28.59 16.12 42.25
C ARG A 482 -28.67 17.55 41.72
N CYS A 483 -28.18 17.81 40.52
CA CYS A 483 -28.57 19.02 39.78
C CYS A 483 -29.83 18.73 38.97
N SER A 484 -30.99 19.12 39.51
CA SER A 484 -32.21 19.31 38.73
C SER A 484 -32.06 20.55 37.84
N THR A 485 -32.53 20.48 36.61
CA THR A 485 -32.51 21.60 35.66
C THR A 485 -33.72 22.51 35.88
N SER A 486 -33.47 23.71 36.38
CA SER A 486 -34.42 24.84 36.35
C SER A 486 -33.73 26.04 35.72
N TRP A 487 -34.18 26.46 34.53
CA TRP A 487 -33.73 27.72 33.93
C TRP A 487 -34.48 28.87 34.60
N GLY A 488 -33.74 29.90 35.02
CA GLY A 488 -34.29 31.11 35.61
C GLY A 488 -33.52 32.33 35.10
N SER A 489 -34.23 33.33 34.60
CA SER A 489 -33.68 34.58 34.09
C SER A 489 -33.36 35.55 35.24
N GLY A 490 -32.18 36.18 35.17
CA GLY A 490 -31.77 37.21 36.13
C GLY A 490 -30.51 37.95 35.66
N PRO A 491 -30.33 39.23 36.02
CA PRO A 491 -29.19 40.04 35.59
C PRO A 491 -27.89 39.65 36.33
N PRO A 492 -26.70 39.96 35.75
CA PRO A 492 -25.42 39.60 36.35
C PRO A 492 -25.08 40.49 37.57
N PRO A 493 -24.81 39.91 38.75
CA PRO A 493 -24.28 40.67 39.89
C PRO A 493 -22.79 40.99 39.71
N THR A 494 -22.35 42.10 40.32
CA THR A 494 -21.01 42.66 40.18
C THR A 494 -19.98 42.07 41.17
N THR A 495 -18.72 42.48 41.02
CA THR A 495 -17.54 41.93 41.71
C THR A 495 -17.52 42.13 43.23
N ARG A 496 -17.31 41.06 44.00
CA ARG A 496 -16.47 41.09 45.22
C ARG A 496 -15.89 39.70 45.57
N SER A 497 -15.19 39.61 46.70
CA SER A 497 -13.97 38.80 46.86
C SER A 497 -14.05 37.56 47.77
N ALA A 498 -13.24 36.56 47.41
CA ALA A 498 -12.58 35.57 48.27
C ALA A 498 -13.42 34.45 48.95
N GLY A 499 -12.76 33.31 49.21
CA GLY A 499 -13.16 32.35 50.26
C GLY A 499 -13.94 31.10 49.84
N SER A 500 -13.29 30.10 49.21
CA SER A 500 -13.45 28.65 49.52
C SER A 500 -12.77 27.72 48.49
N THR A 501 -12.36 26.54 48.94
CA THR A 501 -11.70 25.49 48.14
C THR A 501 -12.73 24.54 47.49
N GLY A 502 -12.97 24.69 46.18
CA GLY A 502 -13.95 23.85 45.45
C GLY A 502 -13.47 23.42 44.05
N SER A 503 -12.92 22.22 43.92
CA SER A 503 -12.39 21.68 42.66
C SER A 503 -13.50 21.16 41.72
N ARG A 504 -14.06 22.05 40.89
CA ARG A 504 -15.02 21.65 39.83
C ARG A 504 -14.34 20.76 38.77
N HIS A 505 -14.81 19.52 38.64
CA HIS A 505 -14.32 18.54 37.67
C HIS A 505 -15.22 18.49 36.42
N TRP A 506 -14.63 18.48 35.24
CA TRP A 506 -15.34 18.39 33.95
C TRP A 506 -14.98 17.09 33.20
N ARG A 507 -15.93 16.54 32.44
CA ARG A 507 -15.68 15.42 31.52
C ARG A 507 -15.25 15.97 30.15
N ALA A 508 -14.19 15.41 29.57
CA ALA A 508 -13.90 15.59 28.16
C ALA A 508 -14.51 14.42 27.36
N ALA A 509 -15.31 14.73 26.35
CA ALA A 509 -15.74 13.82 25.30
C ALA A 509 -15.15 14.32 23.97
N TRP A 510 -14.70 13.40 23.12
CA TRP A 510 -14.14 13.73 21.81
C TRP A 510 -15.19 13.48 20.73
N CYS A 511 -15.64 14.54 20.06
CA CYS A 511 -16.42 14.47 18.83
C CYS A 511 -15.66 15.20 17.73
N VAL A 512 -15.16 14.44 16.74
CA VAL A 512 -14.71 15.00 15.46
C VAL A 512 -15.85 14.77 14.48
N TRP A 513 -16.48 15.85 14.03
CA TRP A 513 -17.51 15.79 12.99
C TRP A 513 -16.85 15.83 11.60
N PRO A 514 -17.12 14.85 10.72
CA PRO A 514 -16.89 15.01 9.28
C PRO A 514 -17.80 16.10 8.72
N ARG A 515 -17.38 16.78 7.64
CA ARG A 515 -18.31 17.56 6.82
C ARG A 515 -19.32 16.61 6.17
N GLY A 516 -20.59 17.02 6.10
CA GLY A 516 -21.64 16.28 5.38
C GLY A 516 -22.57 15.44 6.25
N ALA A 517 -23.44 16.11 7.01
CA ALA A 517 -24.70 15.55 7.48
C ALA A 517 -25.78 16.63 7.29
N SER A 518 -26.87 16.30 6.59
CA SER A 518 -27.97 17.22 6.33
C SER A 518 -28.74 17.53 7.61
N CYS A 519 -28.87 18.81 7.96
CA CYS A 519 -29.82 19.25 8.98
C CYS A 519 -31.21 19.31 8.34
N ASP A 520 -32.04 18.30 8.59
CA ASP A 520 -33.39 18.20 8.04
C ASP A 520 -34.30 19.30 8.62
N SER A 521 -34.98 20.05 7.76
CA SER A 521 -35.47 21.40 8.07
C SER A 521 -36.98 21.46 8.30
N ARG A 522 -37.42 21.05 9.49
CA ARG A 522 -38.76 21.37 10.01
C ARG A 522 -38.74 21.65 11.52
N ALA A 523 -39.48 22.61 12.07
CA ALA A 523 -40.02 23.87 11.52
C ALA A 523 -40.54 24.68 12.71
N ASP A 524 -40.36 26.01 12.72
CA ASP A 524 -41.45 26.90 13.16
C ASP A 524 -41.31 28.31 12.55
N ARG A 525 -42.35 29.14 12.67
CA ARG A 525 -42.59 30.33 11.83
C ARG A 525 -42.50 31.65 12.61
N GLY A 526 -41.90 32.66 11.99
CA GLY A 526 -41.83 34.03 12.52
C GLY A 526 -41.44 35.05 11.43
N SER A 527 -42.44 35.68 10.83
CA SER A 527 -42.35 36.64 9.71
C SER A 527 -41.85 38.04 10.15
N PRO A 528 -41.65 39.02 9.23
CA PRO A 528 -41.09 38.97 7.86
C PRO A 528 -40.00 40.06 7.62
N GLY A 529 -39.26 40.02 6.49
CA GLY A 529 -38.47 41.17 6.03
C GLY A 529 -37.44 40.89 4.92
N LEU A 530 -37.67 41.43 3.73
CA LEU A 530 -36.78 41.49 2.55
C LEU A 530 -37.15 42.74 1.72
N PRO A 531 -36.30 43.27 0.82
CA PRO A 531 -34.95 42.83 0.41
C PRO A 531 -33.90 43.96 0.70
N GLU A 532 -32.84 44.35 -0.03
CA GLU A 532 -32.26 43.93 -1.33
C GLU A 532 -30.78 44.37 -1.52
N SER A 533 -30.02 43.60 -2.32
CA SER A 533 -28.84 43.99 -3.14
C SER A 533 -27.51 44.54 -2.56
N GLU A 534 -26.47 44.41 -3.40
CA GLU A 534 -25.21 45.19 -3.48
C GLU A 534 -24.08 44.96 -2.44
N GLY A 535 -23.62 43.70 -2.37
CA GLY A 535 -22.24 43.34 -2.70
C GLY A 535 -21.05 44.09 -2.08
N ARG A 536 -20.42 43.50 -1.06
CA ARG A 536 -18.97 43.63 -0.78
C ARG A 536 -18.34 42.26 -0.54
N GLY A 537 -17.07 42.09 -0.94
CA GLY A 537 -16.42 40.78 -1.05
C GLY A 537 -16.13 40.09 0.29
N ASN A 538 -16.13 38.74 0.27
CA ASN A 538 -15.93 37.89 1.44
C ASN A 538 -14.53 38.06 2.07
N ALA A 539 -14.48 38.63 3.27
CA ALA A 539 -13.28 38.74 4.09
C ALA A 539 -13.54 38.27 5.53
N CYS A 540 -13.73 36.96 5.72
CA CYS A 540 -13.66 36.30 7.03
C CYS A 540 -12.87 35.00 6.93
N ARG A 541 -11.85 34.85 7.78
CA ARG A 541 -11.01 33.65 7.89
C ARG A 541 -11.56 32.74 8.99
N ASP A 542 -11.97 31.53 8.64
CA ASP A 542 -12.30 30.49 9.63
C ASP A 542 -11.11 30.23 10.57
N ARG A 543 -11.34 30.39 11.87
CA ARG A 543 -10.39 30.00 12.93
C ARG A 543 -11.10 29.11 13.95
N ALA A 544 -11.03 27.80 13.76
CA ALA A 544 -11.43 26.85 14.78
C ALA A 544 -10.46 26.91 15.98
N GLN A 545 -10.95 27.33 17.16
CA GLN A 545 -10.16 27.33 18.39
C GLN A 545 -10.31 25.98 19.13
N LEU A 546 -9.18 25.33 19.44
CA LEU A 546 -9.12 24.13 20.27
C LEU A 546 -8.56 24.48 21.66
N PHE A 547 -9.41 24.41 22.68
CA PHE A 547 -9.01 24.62 24.08
C PHE A 547 -8.57 23.31 24.73
N TRP A 548 -7.38 23.33 25.35
CA TRP A 548 -6.81 22.20 26.07
C TRP A 548 -6.48 22.58 27.51
N ARG A 549 -6.59 21.62 28.44
CA ARG A 549 -6.18 21.81 29.85
C ARG A 549 -5.20 20.71 30.25
N VAL A 550 -3.91 20.99 30.07
CA VAL A 550 -2.82 20.06 30.40
C VAL A 550 -2.63 20.02 31.92
N SER A 551 -2.49 18.81 32.47
CA SER A 551 -2.16 18.58 33.89
C SER A 551 -0.77 17.97 33.95
N ILE A 552 0.21 18.74 34.42
CA ILE A 552 1.58 18.28 34.65
C ILE A 552 1.71 17.89 36.11
N GLU A 553 1.59 16.59 36.39
CA GLU A 553 1.92 15.98 37.69
C GLU A 553 3.45 15.74 37.70
N GLY A 554 4.19 16.58 38.44
CA GLY A 554 5.61 16.35 38.69
C GLY A 554 5.85 15.34 39.81
N GLN A 555 7.08 14.80 39.85
CA GLN A 555 7.73 14.39 41.09
C GLN A 555 8.73 15.48 41.48
#